data_AF-A0A2N1PQQ5-F1
#
_entry.id   AF-A0A2N1PQQ5-F1
#
_cell.length_a   1.000
_cell.length_b   1.000
_cell.length_c   1.000
_cell.angle_alpha   90.00
_cell.angle_beta   90.00
_cell.angle_gamma   90.00
#
_symmetry.space_group_name_H-M   'P 1'
#
loop_
_entity.id
_entity.type
_entity.pdbx_description
1 polymer ?
#
loop_
_entity_poly.entity_id
_entity_poly.type
_entity_poly.pdbx_seq_one_letter_code
_entity_poly.pdbx_strand_id
1 'polypeptide(L)'
;MFSENMFQFIFKSSWNPVSESDGFNSRGLSLLELLITLSIVAIIASIGLPVAEVKYIRDKEQELKYDLKAFRKGIDDFKTANESGTLPKSVVPGDGVDDDGDGSIDEEIWDDIDNDGDTLVDEDLAPEGFPASVWSMVINHKMRRIVDPPMTGIWQYRKSTGPVDTWYDLIGTTLAVQDTSHDIFDIRLSTEATSLSGSRYDTW
;
A
#
# COMPACT_ATOMS: atom_id res chain seq x y z
N MET A 1 0.87 -26.14 -23.89
CA MET A 1 0.76 -26.77 -25.22
C MET A 1 -0.65 -27.37 -25.37
N PHE A 2 -1.67 -26.52 -25.36
CA PHE A 2 -3.04 -26.86 -25.77
C PHE A 2 -3.33 -25.92 -26.93
N SER A 3 -3.33 -26.46 -28.15
CA SER A 3 -3.35 -25.66 -29.37
C SER A 3 -4.69 -24.95 -29.55
N GLU A 4 -4.64 -23.69 -29.99
CA GLU A 4 -5.79 -22.85 -30.40
C GLU A 4 -6.77 -23.55 -31.37
N ASN A 5 -6.35 -24.64 -32.02
CA ASN A 5 -7.14 -25.43 -32.97
C ASN A 5 -8.35 -26.15 -32.34
N MET A 6 -8.35 -26.41 -31.02
CA MET A 6 -9.46 -27.14 -30.38
C MET A 6 -10.66 -26.22 -30.09
N PHE A 7 -10.41 -24.95 -29.76
CA PHE A 7 -11.46 -23.94 -29.55
C PHE A 7 -12.13 -23.52 -30.86
N GLN A 8 -11.37 -23.46 -31.95
CA GLN A 8 -11.88 -23.12 -33.29
C GLN A 8 -12.79 -24.22 -33.89
N PHE A 9 -12.60 -25.49 -33.50
CA PHE A 9 -13.40 -26.61 -34.04
C PHE A 9 -14.81 -26.67 -33.43
N ILE A 10 -14.95 -26.31 -32.16
CA ILE A 10 -16.25 -26.29 -31.47
C ILE A 10 -17.11 -25.09 -31.90
N PHE A 11 -16.49 -23.95 -32.20
CA PHE A 11 -17.24 -22.73 -32.56
C PHE A 11 -17.63 -22.63 -34.05
N LYS A 12 -16.93 -23.35 -34.95
CA LYS A 12 -17.12 -23.20 -36.41
C LYS A 12 -18.10 -24.19 -37.03
N SER A 13 -18.44 -25.29 -36.36
CA SER A 13 -19.23 -26.39 -36.97
C SER A 13 -20.75 -26.29 -36.83
N SER A 14 -21.31 -25.32 -36.08
CA SER A 14 -22.77 -25.20 -35.88
C SER A 14 -23.44 -24.03 -36.61
N TRP A 15 -22.72 -23.30 -37.45
CA TRP A 15 -23.29 -22.16 -38.20
C TRP A 15 -23.50 -22.54 -39.66
N ASN A 16 -24.63 -23.19 -39.95
CA ASN A 16 -25.21 -23.12 -41.28
C ASN A 16 -26.12 -21.89 -41.34
N PRO A 17 -25.78 -20.83 -42.07
CA PRO A 17 -26.71 -19.72 -42.27
C PRO A 17 -27.91 -20.25 -43.05
N VAL A 18 -29.09 -20.21 -42.42
CA VAL A 18 -30.37 -20.45 -43.10
C VAL A 18 -30.47 -19.46 -44.25
N SER A 19 -30.74 -19.96 -45.45
CA SER A 19 -30.85 -19.15 -46.66
C SER A 19 -31.93 -18.08 -46.49
N GLU A 20 -31.48 -16.84 -46.55
CA GLU A 20 -32.26 -15.61 -46.42
C GLU A 20 -33.22 -15.46 -47.60
N SER A 21 -34.52 -15.59 -47.33
CA SER A 21 -35.58 -15.06 -48.19
C SER A 21 -36.49 -14.15 -47.36
N ASP A 22 -36.69 -12.96 -47.92
CA ASP A 22 -37.71 -11.96 -47.62
C ASP A 22 -37.37 -10.87 -46.60
N GLY A 23 -36.81 -9.79 -47.17
CA GLY A 23 -37.28 -8.43 -46.94
C GLY A 23 -37.09 -7.89 -45.54
N PHE A 24 -36.07 -7.05 -45.37
CA PHE A 24 -36.06 -6.02 -44.34
C PHE A 24 -37.21 -5.03 -44.59
N ASN A 25 -38.43 -5.45 -44.24
CA ASN A 25 -39.50 -4.53 -43.95
C ASN A 25 -38.99 -3.64 -42.82
N SER A 26 -39.10 -2.33 -43.03
CA SER A 26 -38.93 -1.28 -42.02
C SER A 26 -39.98 -1.42 -40.91
N ARG A 27 -39.93 -2.51 -40.14
CA ARG A 27 -40.76 -2.78 -38.97
C ARG A 27 -39.99 -2.24 -37.77
N GLY A 28 -40.49 -1.16 -37.18
CA GLY A 28 -40.01 -0.69 -35.89
C GLY A 28 -40.15 -1.79 -34.83
N LEU A 29 -39.33 -1.72 -33.79
CA LEU A 29 -39.43 -2.64 -32.64
C LEU A 29 -40.85 -2.61 -32.09
N SER A 30 -41.44 -3.79 -31.85
CA SER A 30 -42.72 -3.85 -31.16
C SER A 30 -42.55 -3.41 -29.71
N LEU A 31 -43.58 -2.78 -29.13
CA LEU A 31 -43.56 -2.37 -27.72
C LEU A 31 -43.31 -3.56 -26.79
N LEU A 32 -43.84 -4.73 -27.16
CA LEU A 32 -43.63 -5.98 -26.43
C LEU A 32 -42.17 -6.42 -26.44
N GLU A 33 -41.50 -6.31 -27.58
CA GLU A 33 -40.10 -6.72 -27.76
C GLU A 33 -39.13 -5.79 -27.00
N LEU A 34 -39.41 -4.49 -26.98
CA LEU A 34 -38.69 -3.55 -26.13
C LEU A 34 -38.89 -3.88 -24.63
N LEU A 35 -40.11 -4.28 -24.24
CA LEU A 35 -40.43 -4.62 -22.85
C LEU A 35 -39.73 -5.91 -22.40
N ILE A 36 -39.73 -6.94 -23.24
CA ILE A 36 -39.05 -8.21 -22.97
C ILE A 36 -37.54 -8.00 -22.88
N THR A 37 -36.93 -7.33 -23.86
CA THR A 37 -35.48 -7.06 -23.85
C THR A 37 -35.07 -6.22 -22.63
N LEU A 38 -35.82 -5.17 -22.30
CA LEU A 38 -35.57 -4.35 -21.12
C LEU A 38 -35.70 -5.17 -19.83
N SER A 39 -36.73 -6.03 -19.70
CA SER A 39 -36.90 -6.88 -18.52
C SER A 39 -35.74 -7.87 -18.33
N ILE A 40 -35.24 -8.47 -19.40
CA ILE A 40 -34.08 -9.37 -19.34
C ILE A 40 -32.83 -8.60 -18.90
N VAL A 41 -32.59 -7.41 -19.48
CA VAL A 41 -31.46 -6.56 -19.10
C VAL A 41 -31.57 -6.14 -17.63
N ALA A 42 -32.76 -5.79 -17.15
CA ALA A 42 -32.99 -5.43 -15.75
C ALA A 42 -32.68 -6.59 -14.79
N ILE A 43 -33.07 -7.82 -15.12
CA ILE A 43 -32.76 -9.01 -14.32
C ILE A 43 -31.25 -9.25 -14.28
N ILE A 44 -30.57 -9.21 -15.43
CA ILE A 44 -29.12 -9.43 -15.51
C ILE A 44 -28.37 -8.34 -14.74
N ALA A 45 -28.76 -7.07 -14.91
CA ALA A 45 -28.17 -5.95 -14.20
C ALA A 45 -28.34 -6.09 -12.67
N SER A 46 -29.51 -6.55 -12.21
CA SER A 46 -29.76 -6.79 -10.79
C SER A 46 -28.81 -7.81 -10.16
N ILE A 47 -28.33 -8.78 -10.93
CA ILE A 47 -27.42 -9.82 -10.46
C ILE A 47 -25.96 -9.41 -10.65
N GLY A 48 -25.63 -8.73 -11.75
CA GLY A 48 -24.25 -8.39 -12.11
C GLY A 48 -23.64 -7.25 -11.29
N LEU A 49 -24.42 -6.23 -10.94
CA LEU A 49 -23.94 -5.05 -10.21
C LEU A 49 -23.34 -5.35 -8.83
N PRO A 50 -24.00 -6.10 -7.91
CA PRO A 50 -23.45 -6.33 -6.58
C PRO A 50 -22.11 -7.09 -6.60
N VAL A 51 -21.87 -7.93 -7.61
CA VAL A 51 -20.62 -8.68 -7.75
C VAL A 51 -19.44 -7.77 -8.06
N ALA A 52 -19.64 -6.74 -8.88
CA ALA A 52 -18.58 -5.81 -9.25
C ALA A 52 -18.13 -4.94 -8.06
N GLU A 53 -19.09 -4.44 -7.28
CA GLU A 53 -18.81 -3.62 -6.08
C GLU A 53 -18.11 -4.43 -4.98
N VAL A 54 -18.59 -5.65 -4.71
CA VAL A 54 -17.97 -6.54 -3.72
C VAL A 54 -16.55 -6.91 -4.12
N LYS A 55 -16.30 -7.13 -5.42
CA LYS A 55 -14.93 -7.38 -5.91
C LYS A 55 -14.02 -6.19 -5.64
N TYR A 56 -14.47 -4.97 -5.97
CA TYR A 56 -13.70 -3.76 -5.73
C TYR A 56 -13.32 -3.59 -4.24
N ILE A 57 -14.30 -3.74 -3.35
CA ILE A 57 -14.06 -3.65 -1.90
C ILE A 57 -13.09 -4.74 -1.45
N ARG A 58 -13.29 -5.99 -1.91
CA ARG A 58 -12.42 -7.11 -1.55
C ARG A 58 -10.97 -6.89 -1.97
N ASP A 59 -10.75 -6.39 -3.18
CA ASP A 59 -9.41 -6.08 -3.69
C ASP A 59 -8.75 -5.01 -2.79
N LYS A 60 -9.50 -3.97 -2.40
CA LYS A 60 -9.04 -2.94 -1.46
C LYS A 60 -8.78 -3.45 -0.04
N GLU A 61 -9.57 -4.40 0.46
CA GLU A 61 -9.35 -5.00 1.78
C GLU A 61 -8.07 -5.86 1.81
N GLN A 62 -7.79 -6.54 0.71
CA GLN A 62 -6.58 -7.34 0.57
C GLN A 62 -5.34 -6.45 0.52
N GLU A 63 -5.40 -5.36 -0.24
CA GLU A 63 -4.38 -4.31 -0.28
C GLU A 63 -4.13 -3.75 1.14
N LEU A 64 -5.20 -3.37 1.86
CA LEU A 64 -5.09 -2.84 3.22
C LEU A 64 -4.42 -3.82 4.19
N LYS A 65 -4.82 -5.10 4.17
CA LYS A 65 -4.22 -6.13 5.03
C LYS A 65 -2.76 -6.38 4.69
N TYR A 66 -2.42 -6.34 3.41
CA TYR A 66 -1.05 -6.48 2.96
C TYR A 66 -0.19 -5.33 3.48
N ASP A 67 -0.66 -4.09 3.32
CA ASP A 67 0.06 -2.89 3.78
C ASP A 67 0.24 -2.88 5.30
N LEU A 68 -0.82 -3.17 6.07
CA LEU A 68 -0.75 -3.27 7.54
C LEU A 68 0.29 -4.32 7.98
N LYS A 69 0.31 -5.48 7.33
CA LYS A 69 1.28 -6.53 7.65
C LYS A 69 2.70 -6.10 7.28
N ALA A 70 2.88 -5.43 6.15
CA ALA A 70 4.17 -4.91 5.73
C ALA A 70 4.69 -3.85 6.71
N PHE A 71 3.84 -2.92 7.14
CA PHE A 71 4.21 -1.89 8.12
C PHE A 71 4.59 -2.49 9.46
N ARG A 72 3.76 -3.38 10.02
CA ARG A 72 4.07 -4.03 11.30
C ARG A 72 5.36 -4.84 11.22
N LYS A 73 5.57 -5.59 10.14
CA LYS A 73 6.83 -6.31 9.93
C LYS A 73 8.02 -5.35 9.87
N GLY A 74 7.92 -4.24 9.16
CA GLY A 74 8.99 -3.24 9.09
C GLY A 74 9.33 -2.64 10.46
N ILE A 75 8.30 -2.35 11.28
CA ILE A 75 8.47 -1.88 12.66
C ILE A 75 9.16 -2.95 13.52
N ASP A 76 8.72 -4.21 13.43
CA ASP A 76 9.29 -5.33 14.19
C ASP A 76 10.75 -5.61 13.79
N ASP A 77 11.05 -5.59 12.50
CA ASP A 77 12.40 -5.77 11.96
C ASP A 77 13.34 -4.66 12.47
N PHE A 78 12.90 -3.40 12.40
CA PHE A 78 13.65 -2.25 12.91
C PHE A 78 13.92 -2.37 14.41
N LYS A 79 12.90 -2.68 15.20
CA LYS A 79 13.04 -2.86 16.65
C LYS A 79 14.04 -3.96 16.98
N THR A 80 13.96 -5.09 16.27
CA THR A 80 14.88 -6.22 16.45
C THR A 80 16.31 -5.81 16.07
N ALA A 81 16.50 -5.09 14.98
CA ALA A 81 17.82 -4.59 14.54
C ALA A 81 18.44 -3.64 15.58
N ASN A 82 17.65 -2.72 16.14
CA ASN A 82 18.09 -1.78 17.17
C ASN A 82 18.39 -2.46 18.53
N GLU A 83 17.57 -3.42 18.94
CA GLU A 83 17.78 -4.21 20.16
C GLU A 83 18.99 -5.15 20.04
N SER A 84 19.21 -5.75 18.87
CA SER A 84 20.35 -6.65 18.61
C SER A 84 21.70 -5.94 18.58
N GLY A 85 21.72 -4.60 18.50
CA GLY A 85 22.95 -3.82 18.36
C GLY A 85 23.64 -4.02 17.00
N THR A 86 22.94 -4.59 16.02
CA THR A 86 23.42 -4.69 14.63
C THR A 86 23.48 -3.30 13.98
N LEU A 87 22.62 -2.39 14.43
CA LEU A 87 22.64 -1.00 14.01
C LEU A 87 23.68 -0.22 14.86
N PRO A 88 24.63 0.46 14.22
CA PRO A 88 25.59 1.32 14.90
C PRO A 88 24.86 2.48 15.58
N LYS A 89 25.04 2.58 16.90
CA LYS A 89 24.36 3.57 17.77
C LYS A 89 25.12 4.90 17.86
N SER A 90 26.27 4.97 17.21
CA SER A 90 27.18 6.10 17.15
C SER A 90 27.85 6.03 15.80
N VAL A 91 27.84 7.14 15.08
CA VAL A 91 28.70 7.38 13.92
C VAL A 91 30.14 7.16 14.37
N VAL A 92 30.88 6.29 13.68
CA VAL A 92 32.33 6.15 13.84
C VAL A 92 32.98 6.73 12.58
N PRO A 93 33.48 7.98 12.64
CA PRO A 93 34.00 8.62 11.44
C PRO A 93 35.14 7.84 10.81
N GLY A 94 35.07 7.63 9.49
CA GLY A 94 36.13 7.01 8.69
C GLY A 94 36.35 5.51 8.92
N ASP A 95 35.35 4.76 9.42
CA ASP A 95 35.43 3.30 9.52
C ASP A 95 34.97 2.54 8.26
N GLY A 96 34.41 3.27 7.29
CA GLY A 96 33.93 2.73 6.01
C GLY A 96 32.61 1.97 6.11
N VAL A 97 31.80 2.24 7.13
CA VAL A 97 30.47 1.68 7.34
C VAL A 97 29.42 2.79 7.22
N ASP A 98 28.28 2.47 6.60
CA ASP A 98 27.08 3.33 6.61
C ASP A 98 26.40 3.19 7.98
N ASP A 99 26.74 4.06 8.93
CA ASP A 99 26.19 3.99 10.29
C ASP A 99 24.80 4.65 10.42
N ASP A 100 24.38 5.52 9.50
CA ASP A 100 23.11 6.25 9.57
C ASP A 100 22.00 5.70 8.65
N GLY A 101 22.36 4.81 7.73
CA GLY A 101 21.47 3.97 6.94
C GLY A 101 20.83 4.62 5.72
N ASP A 102 21.40 5.68 5.16
CA ASP A 102 20.90 6.28 3.92
C ASP A 102 21.46 5.68 2.62
N GLY A 103 22.40 4.74 2.74
CA GLY A 103 22.97 3.99 1.64
C GLY A 103 24.20 4.64 1.00
N SER A 104 24.73 5.71 1.59
CA SER A 104 26.05 6.27 1.32
C SER A 104 27.02 5.92 2.45
N ILE A 105 28.33 5.97 2.18
CA ILE A 105 29.38 5.85 3.21
C ILE A 105 30.07 7.22 3.28
N ASP A 106 29.33 8.25 3.70
CA ASP A 106 29.76 9.67 3.70
C ASP A 106 29.96 10.22 5.13
N GLU A 107 30.13 9.33 6.11
CA GLU A 107 30.30 9.68 7.53
C GLU A 107 31.69 10.21 7.86
N GLU A 108 31.95 11.44 7.43
CA GLU A 108 33.26 12.08 7.54
C GLU A 108 33.31 13.20 8.61
N ILE A 109 34.49 13.36 9.19
CA ILE A 109 34.85 14.48 10.07
C ILE A 109 34.94 15.74 9.19
N TRP A 110 34.41 16.89 9.65
CA TRP A 110 34.58 18.18 8.95
C TRP A 110 36.05 18.62 8.89
N ASP A 111 36.81 18.16 7.89
CA ASP A 111 38.24 18.46 7.70
C ASP A 111 38.67 18.84 6.26
N ASP A 112 37.73 19.04 5.35
CA ASP A 112 37.85 19.37 3.92
C ASP A 112 38.65 18.31 3.11
N ILE A 113 38.69 17.05 3.56
CA ILE A 113 39.45 15.96 2.94
C ILE A 113 38.52 14.80 2.62
N ASP A 114 38.53 14.37 1.35
CA ASP A 114 37.95 13.10 0.86
C ASP A 114 38.73 11.92 1.48
N ASN A 115 38.22 11.35 2.57
CA ASN A 115 38.89 10.32 3.37
C ASN A 115 38.48 8.89 2.94
N ASP A 116 37.36 8.72 2.23
CA ASP A 116 36.86 7.43 1.73
C ASP A 116 37.23 7.13 0.25
N GLY A 117 37.67 8.15 -0.50
CA GLY A 117 38.17 8.06 -1.86
C GLY A 117 37.09 8.03 -2.94
N ASP A 118 35.88 8.48 -2.64
CA ASP A 118 34.76 8.52 -3.59
C ASP A 118 34.78 9.75 -4.53
N THR A 119 35.75 10.64 -4.35
CA THR A 119 36.00 11.88 -5.10
C THR A 119 35.06 13.05 -4.80
N LEU A 120 34.25 12.94 -3.77
CA LEU A 120 33.44 14.03 -3.22
C LEU A 120 33.99 14.47 -1.86
N VAL A 121 33.70 15.72 -1.51
CA VAL A 121 33.94 16.27 -0.17
C VAL A 121 32.57 16.70 0.31
N ASP A 122 31.74 15.72 0.66
CA ASP A 122 30.39 15.89 1.20
C ASP A 122 30.35 15.44 2.67
N GLU A 123 30.82 16.35 3.52
CA GLU A 123 30.97 16.22 4.96
C GLU A 123 29.63 16.20 5.75
N ASP A 124 28.67 15.37 5.35
CA ASP A 124 27.36 15.35 5.97
C ASP A 124 27.32 14.38 7.16
N LEU A 125 28.07 14.73 8.22
CA LEU A 125 27.97 14.09 9.54
C LEU A 125 26.55 14.34 10.09
N ALA A 126 25.64 13.38 9.91
CA ALA A 126 24.45 13.33 10.74
C ALA A 126 24.93 13.23 12.20
N PRO A 127 24.55 14.16 13.11
CA PRO A 127 25.11 14.23 14.47
C PRO A 127 24.82 12.98 15.34
N GLU A 128 24.09 12.00 14.80
CA GLU A 128 23.61 10.81 15.47
C GLU A 128 23.65 9.68 14.41
N GLY A 129 24.16 8.48 14.75
CA GLY A 129 24.15 7.32 13.84
C GLY A 129 22.73 6.79 13.63
N PHE A 130 22.57 5.49 13.35
CA PHE A 130 21.26 4.93 13.01
C PHE A 130 20.19 5.38 14.02
N PRO A 131 19.11 6.04 13.54
CA PRO A 131 18.12 6.66 14.40
C PRO A 131 17.57 5.66 15.42
N ALA A 132 17.65 5.99 16.72
CA ALA A 132 17.24 5.10 17.81
C ALA A 132 15.73 4.78 17.82
N SER A 133 14.93 5.52 17.04
CA SER A 133 13.49 5.37 16.94
C SER A 133 12.97 5.49 15.51
N VAL A 134 11.85 4.81 15.22
CA VAL A 134 11.08 4.99 13.97
C VAL A 134 10.69 6.47 13.79
N TRP A 135 10.43 7.17 14.89
CA TRP A 135 10.12 8.60 14.89
C TRP A 135 11.29 9.44 14.37
N SER A 136 12.52 9.18 14.83
CA SER A 136 13.71 9.88 14.33
C SER A 136 13.92 9.68 12.82
N MET A 137 13.60 8.50 12.27
CA MET A 137 13.67 8.27 10.81
C MET A 137 12.65 9.10 10.02
N VAL A 138 11.46 9.31 10.59
CA VAL A 138 10.39 10.08 9.93
C VAL A 138 10.71 11.57 9.94
N ILE A 139 11.23 12.10 11.05
CA ILE A 139 11.55 13.53 11.19
C ILE A 139 12.84 13.92 10.45
N ASN A 140 13.82 13.02 10.37
CA ASN A 140 15.09 13.24 9.67
C ASN A 140 15.01 12.91 8.17
N HIS A 141 13.80 12.73 7.62
CA HIS A 141 13.57 12.39 6.21
C HIS A 141 14.21 11.09 5.70
N LYS A 142 14.67 10.21 6.58
CA LYS A 142 15.26 8.90 6.23
C LYS A 142 14.19 7.88 5.78
N MET A 143 12.90 8.09 6.09
CA MET A 143 11.79 7.27 5.54
C MET A 143 11.13 7.86 4.30
N ARG A 144 10.86 7.01 3.30
CA ARG A 144 9.96 7.34 2.19
C ARG A 144 8.55 7.70 2.70
N ARG A 145 7.90 8.63 1.99
CA ARG A 145 6.49 8.98 2.25
C ARG A 145 5.60 7.73 2.19
N ILE A 146 4.81 7.53 3.23
CA ILE A 146 3.83 6.45 3.32
C ILE A 146 2.72 6.66 2.28
N VAL A 147 2.36 5.59 1.58
CA VAL A 147 1.29 5.60 0.57
C VAL A 147 -0.06 5.82 1.27
N ASP A 148 -0.94 6.59 0.63
CA ASP A 148 -2.29 6.81 1.14
C ASP A 148 -3.02 5.47 1.29
N PRO A 149 -3.85 5.31 2.34
CA PRO A 149 -4.53 4.05 2.57
C PRO A 149 -5.45 3.72 1.38
N PRO A 150 -5.58 2.43 1.01
CA PRO A 150 -6.37 2.00 -0.15
C PRO A 150 -7.89 2.20 0.01
N MET A 151 -8.33 2.63 1.20
CA MET A 151 -9.72 2.91 1.57
C MET A 151 -9.86 4.28 2.22
N THR A 152 -11.11 4.78 2.32
CA THR A 152 -11.41 6.02 3.04
C THR A 152 -11.00 5.92 4.51
N GLY A 153 -10.11 6.81 4.93
CA GLY A 153 -9.59 6.86 6.29
C GLY A 153 -8.23 7.52 6.29
N ILE A 154 -7.64 7.60 7.47
CA ILE A 154 -6.29 8.11 7.66
C ILE A 154 -5.50 7.06 8.42
N TRP A 155 -4.21 6.94 8.12
CA TRP A 155 -3.34 6.10 8.92
C TRP A 155 -3.28 6.66 10.35
N GLN A 156 -3.38 5.78 11.33
CA GLN A 156 -3.19 6.08 12.74
C GLN A 156 -2.07 5.21 13.27
N TYR A 157 -1.32 5.75 14.22
CA TYR A 157 -0.24 5.04 14.89
C TYR A 157 -0.44 5.08 16.39
N ARG A 158 0.25 4.16 17.07
CA ARG A 158 0.29 4.07 18.51
C ARG A 158 1.73 4.11 18.99
N LYS A 159 1.97 4.87 20.05
CA LYS A 159 3.28 5.02 20.68
C LYS A 159 3.54 3.88 21.67
N SER A 160 4.80 3.47 21.80
CA SER A 160 5.24 2.45 22.76
C SER A 160 5.15 2.91 24.23
N THR A 161 5.31 4.21 24.46
CA THR A 161 5.42 4.83 25.81
C THR A 161 4.16 5.63 26.20
N GLY A 162 3.13 5.65 25.35
CA GLY A 162 1.85 6.32 25.61
C GLY A 162 0.79 5.41 26.25
N PRO A 163 -0.38 5.96 26.61
CA PRO A 163 -1.51 5.16 27.08
C PRO A 163 -1.89 4.04 26.09
N VAL A 164 -2.28 2.89 26.65
CA VAL A 164 -2.53 1.67 25.86
C VAL A 164 -3.68 1.82 24.86
N ASP A 165 -4.61 2.75 25.08
CA ASP A 165 -5.79 2.89 24.21
C ASP A 165 -5.78 4.18 23.37
N THR A 166 -4.64 4.87 23.29
CA THR A 166 -4.53 6.13 22.54
C THR A 166 -3.91 5.93 21.16
N TRP A 167 -4.59 6.47 20.15
CA TRP A 167 -4.18 6.48 18.75
C TRP A 167 -3.97 7.90 18.26
N TYR A 168 -2.97 8.08 17.41
CA TYR A 168 -2.55 9.37 16.87
C TYR A 168 -2.64 9.35 15.35
N ASP A 169 -3.12 10.44 14.77
CA ASP A 169 -3.26 10.58 13.31
C ASP A 169 -1.89 10.78 12.65
N LEU A 170 -1.67 10.11 11.52
CA LEU A 170 -0.44 10.21 10.74
C LEU A 170 -0.47 11.39 9.73
N ILE A 171 -1.62 12.04 9.54
CA ILE A 171 -1.75 13.16 8.60
C ILE A 171 -1.39 14.48 9.29
N GLY A 172 -0.45 15.21 8.67
CA GLY A 172 -0.33 16.66 8.83
C GLY A 172 0.15 17.16 10.19
N THR A 173 0.73 16.32 11.05
CA THR A 173 1.31 16.84 12.29
C THR A 173 2.62 17.53 11.97
N THR A 174 2.54 18.86 11.92
CA THR A 174 3.69 19.71 12.23
C THR A 174 4.21 19.22 13.57
N LEU A 175 5.32 18.50 13.52
CA LEU A 175 5.93 17.79 14.63
C LEU A 175 6.13 18.81 15.76
N ALA A 176 5.43 18.65 16.88
CA ALA A 176 5.90 19.28 18.11
C ALA A 176 7.20 18.56 18.49
N VAL A 177 8.32 19.23 18.22
CA VAL A 177 9.73 18.82 18.35
C VAL A 177 10.16 18.56 19.80
N GLN A 178 9.36 17.88 20.64
CA GLN A 178 9.76 17.68 22.05
C GLN A 178 9.53 16.27 22.60
N ASP A 179 9.26 15.29 21.74
CA ASP A 179 8.93 13.96 22.20
C ASP A 179 9.80 12.87 21.56
N THR A 180 11.09 12.91 21.89
CA THR A 180 12.15 12.05 21.35
C THR A 180 12.14 10.61 21.88
N SER A 181 11.16 10.24 22.72
CA SER A 181 11.13 8.95 23.48
C SER A 181 9.95 8.03 23.12
N HIS A 182 9.33 8.22 21.94
CA HIS A 182 8.15 7.45 21.57
C HIS A 182 8.34 6.70 20.26
N ASP A 183 8.80 5.45 20.37
CA ASP A 183 8.76 4.49 19.27
C ASP A 183 7.32 4.24 18.82
N ILE A 184 7.12 4.10 17.50
CA ILE A 184 5.86 3.62 16.95
C ILE A 184 5.78 2.12 17.19
N PHE A 185 4.72 1.68 17.88
CA PHE A 185 4.51 0.27 18.23
C PHE A 185 3.46 -0.41 17.35
N ASP A 186 2.44 0.32 16.89
CA ASP A 186 1.37 -0.24 16.07
C ASP A 186 0.79 0.80 15.12
N ILE A 187 0.17 0.32 14.04
CA ILE A 187 -0.46 1.11 12.98
C ILE A 187 -1.83 0.51 12.65
N ARG A 188 -2.81 1.37 12.38
CA ARG A 188 -4.14 0.98 11.91
C ARG A 188 -4.75 2.02 10.96
N LEU A 189 -5.92 1.69 10.41
CA LEU A 189 -6.77 2.67 9.73
C LEU A 189 -7.75 3.31 10.73
N SER A 190 -7.96 4.63 10.67
CA SER A 190 -8.85 5.35 11.59
C SER A 190 -10.35 5.08 11.42
N THR A 191 -10.73 4.41 10.33
CA THR A 191 -12.13 4.30 9.93
C THR A 191 -12.86 3.22 10.71
N GLU A 192 -14.09 3.54 11.12
CA GLU A 192 -14.99 2.58 11.79
C GLU A 192 -15.77 1.70 10.80
N ALA A 193 -15.50 1.85 9.50
CA ALA A 193 -16.15 1.06 8.47
C ALA A 193 -15.88 -0.44 8.67
N THR A 194 -16.87 -1.24 8.27
CA THR A 194 -16.87 -2.68 8.47
C THR A 194 -16.48 -3.39 7.18
N SER A 195 -15.60 -4.38 7.32
CA SER A 195 -15.22 -5.29 6.24
C SER A 195 -16.36 -6.17 5.75
N LEU A 196 -16.17 -6.78 4.58
CA LEU A 196 -17.04 -7.82 4.03
C LEU A 196 -17.23 -9.02 5.00
N SER A 197 -16.30 -9.23 5.92
CA SER A 197 -16.36 -10.28 6.96
C SER A 197 -17.04 -9.86 8.27
N GLY A 198 -17.42 -8.59 8.43
CA GLY A 198 -18.09 -8.09 9.64
C GLY A 198 -17.16 -7.53 10.73
N SER A 199 -15.83 -7.62 10.58
CA SER A 199 -14.87 -6.94 11.46
C SER A 199 -14.67 -5.47 11.03
N ARG A 200 -14.45 -4.55 11.97
CA ARG A 200 -14.14 -3.15 11.70
C ARG A 200 -12.67 -2.97 11.29
N TYR A 201 -12.39 -2.05 10.37
CA TYR A 201 -11.01 -1.84 9.88
C TYR A 201 -10.07 -1.27 10.94
N ASP A 202 -10.58 -0.56 11.94
CA ASP A 202 -9.79 -0.04 13.08
C ASP A 202 -9.34 -1.12 14.07
N THR A 203 -9.85 -2.36 13.91
CA THR A 203 -9.44 -3.53 14.70
C THR A 203 -8.44 -4.43 13.98
N TRP A 204 -8.07 -4.06 12.75
CA TRP A 204 -7.14 -4.84 11.92
C TRP A 204 -5.69 -4.53 12.21
#